data_AF-A0A7Y8I255-F1
#
_entry.id   AF-A0A7Y8I255-F1
#
_cell.length_a   1.000
_cell.length_b   1.000
_cell.length_c   1.000
_cell.angle_alpha   90.00
_cell.angle_beta   90.00
_cell.angle_gamma   90.00
#
_symmetry.space_group_name_H-M   'P 1'
#
loop_
_entity.id
_entity.type
_entity.pdbx_description
1 polymer ?
#
loop_
_entity_poly.entity_id
_entity_poly.type
_entity_poly.pdbx_seq_one_letter_code
_entity_poly.pdbx_strand_id
1 'polypeptide(L)'
;LTLAQRAKQQAPNNDDVSDTLGLVYCKKNLTDNAISIFLDLVRRQPKNPLYHYHLGMAQLQKGNRAAARQSLQTALQLKPSKQDEVRIRDLMARAG
;
A
#
# COMPACT_ATOMS: atom_id res chain seq x y z
N LEU A 1 19.70 6.11 8.14
CA LEU A 1 18.75 6.58 7.10
C LEU A 1 18.73 5.54 5.97
N THR A 2 17.56 4.98 5.66
CA THR A 2 17.46 4.03 4.53
C THR A 2 17.57 4.78 3.20
N LEU A 3 18.12 4.12 2.17
CA LEU A 3 18.30 4.67 0.81
C LEU A 3 17.02 5.35 0.28
N ALA A 4 15.86 4.79 0.60
CA ALA A 4 14.55 5.26 0.17
C ALA A 4 14.07 6.57 0.86
N GLN A 5 14.50 6.86 2.10
CA GLN A 5 14.22 8.17 2.73
C GLN A 5 15.03 9.30 2.06
N ARG A 6 16.30 9.03 1.70
CA ARG A 6 17.13 9.95 0.93
C ARG A 6 16.56 10.16 -0.49
N ALA A 7 16.08 9.09 -1.13
CA ALA A 7 15.44 9.20 -2.45
C ALA A 7 14.18 10.09 -2.43
N LYS A 8 13.33 9.99 -1.38
CA LYS A 8 12.17 10.89 -1.22
C LYS A 8 12.58 12.36 -1.03
N GLN A 9 13.72 12.63 -0.39
CA GLN A 9 14.24 14.00 -0.23
C GLN A 9 14.78 14.59 -1.54
N GLN A 10 15.25 13.76 -2.47
CA GLN A 10 15.81 14.20 -3.76
C GLN A 10 14.79 14.19 -4.91
N ALA A 11 13.72 13.39 -4.80
CA ALA A 11 12.62 13.33 -5.76
C ALA A 11 11.27 13.24 -5.02
N PRO A 12 10.78 14.34 -4.42
CA PRO A 12 9.57 14.35 -3.58
C PRO A 12 8.28 13.92 -4.31
N ASN A 13 8.30 13.90 -5.65
CA ASN A 13 7.14 13.62 -6.51
C ASN A 13 7.28 12.32 -7.32
N ASN A 14 8.17 11.40 -6.97
CA ASN A 14 8.20 10.08 -7.59
C ASN A 14 7.36 9.09 -6.77
N ASP A 15 6.19 8.75 -7.29
CA ASP A 15 5.25 7.85 -6.64
C ASP A 15 5.78 6.40 -6.58
N ASP A 16 6.56 5.94 -7.56
CA ASP A 16 7.19 4.60 -7.55
C ASP A 16 8.26 4.48 -6.46
N VAL A 17 9.01 5.56 -6.22
CA VAL A 17 9.99 5.62 -5.11
C VAL A 17 9.27 5.60 -3.78
N SER A 18 8.15 6.32 -3.66
CA SER A 18 7.31 6.32 -2.46
C SER A 18 6.71 4.93 -2.23
N ASP A 19 6.21 4.26 -3.28
CA ASP A 19 5.67 2.91 -3.20
C ASP A 19 6.71 1.90 -2.70
N THR A 20 7.91 1.94 -3.31
CA THR A 20 9.04 1.11 -2.88
C THR A 20 9.42 1.37 -1.42
N LEU A 21 9.43 2.63 -0.98
CA LEU A 21 9.68 2.99 0.42
C LEU A 21 8.62 2.41 1.36
N GLY A 22 7.34 2.48 0.99
CA GLY A 22 6.23 1.89 1.75
C GLY A 22 6.39 0.38 1.91
N LEU A 23 6.74 -0.32 0.82
CA LEU A 23 7.01 -1.77 0.85
C LEU A 23 8.21 -2.10 1.73
N VAL A 24 9.27 -1.29 1.71
CA VAL A 24 10.42 -1.45 2.62
C VAL A 24 10.01 -1.27 4.08
N TYR A 25 9.13 -0.32 4.39
CA TYR A 25 8.60 -0.14 5.74
C TYR A 25 7.77 -1.34 6.19
N CYS A 26 6.93 -1.91 5.34
CA CYS A 26 6.23 -3.18 5.62
C CYS A 26 7.21 -4.29 5.96
N LYS A 27 8.26 -4.51 5.14
CA LYS A 27 9.29 -5.53 5.39
C LYS A 27 10.02 -5.34 6.72
N LYS A 28 10.12 -4.10 7.20
CA LYS A 28 10.74 -3.75 8.49
C LYS A 28 9.78 -3.77 9.68
N ASN A 29 8.54 -4.22 9.51
CA ASN A 29 7.48 -4.12 10.52
C ASN A 29 7.18 -2.68 10.98
N LEU A 30 7.61 -1.67 10.21
CA LEU A 30 7.31 -0.25 10.44
C LEU A 30 5.98 0.10 9.78
N THR A 31 4.91 -0.58 10.21
CA THR A 31 3.60 -0.57 9.55
C THR A 31 2.96 0.81 9.55
N ASP A 32 3.12 1.62 10.60
CA ASP A 32 2.61 2.99 10.64
C ASP A 32 3.24 3.90 9.59
N ASN A 33 4.56 3.79 9.40
CA ASN A 33 5.26 4.52 8.35
C ASN A 33 4.81 4.06 6.96
N ALA A 34 4.61 2.75 6.76
CA ALA A 34 4.10 2.22 5.49
C ALA A 34 2.69 2.75 5.19
N ILE A 35 1.78 2.71 6.17
CA ILE A 35 0.41 3.22 6.02
C ILE A 35 0.41 4.70 5.66
N SER A 36 1.24 5.52 6.32
CA SER A 36 1.36 6.95 6.02
C SER A 36 1.79 7.20 4.56
N ILE A 37 2.76 6.44 4.07
CA ILE A 37 3.22 6.53 2.68
C ILE A 37 2.12 6.11 1.69
N PHE A 38 1.43 4.99 1.95
CA PHE A 38 0.39 4.52 1.05
C PHE A 38 -0.88 5.40 1.07
N LEU A 39 -1.22 6.01 2.21
CA LEU A 39 -2.29 7.02 2.26
C LEU A 39 -1.97 8.24 1.40
N ASP A 40 -0.71 8.70 1.41
CA ASP A 40 -0.25 9.79 0.56
C ASP A 40 -0.33 9.43 -0.94
N LEU A 41 0.08 8.21 -1.30
CA LEU A 41 -0.05 7.67 -2.66
C LEU A 41 -1.51 7.56 -3.10
N VAL A 42 -2.40 7.03 -2.26
CA VAL A 42 -3.83 6.96 -2.54
C VAL A 42 -4.44 8.35 -2.69
N ARG A 43 -4.01 9.34 -1.89
CA ARG A 43 -4.49 10.72 -2.03
C ARG A 43 -4.06 11.35 -3.35
N ARG A 44 -2.83 11.09 -3.82
CA ARG A 44 -2.30 11.62 -5.09
C ARG A 44 -2.89 10.90 -6.30
N GLN A 45 -3.04 9.58 -6.21
CA GLN A 45 -3.58 8.73 -7.28
C GLN A 45 -4.73 7.86 -6.75
N PRO A 46 -5.91 8.44 -6.48
CA PRO A 46 -7.04 7.73 -5.85
C PRO A 46 -7.63 6.61 -6.71
N LYS A 47 -7.34 6.59 -8.01
CA LYS A 47 -7.80 5.58 -8.97
C LYS A 47 -6.76 4.50 -9.28
N ASN A 48 -5.59 4.52 -8.63
CA ASN A 48 -4.58 3.50 -8.83
C ASN A 48 -4.87 2.28 -7.93
N PRO A 49 -5.27 1.13 -8.49
CA PRO A 49 -5.62 -0.05 -7.68
C PRO A 49 -4.44 -0.59 -6.86
N LEU A 50 -3.21 -0.43 -7.33
CA LEU A 50 -2.01 -0.93 -6.66
C LEU A 50 -1.79 -0.25 -5.31
N TYR A 51 -2.00 1.06 -5.21
CA TYR A 51 -1.79 1.80 -3.97
C TYR A 51 -2.85 1.48 -2.92
N HIS A 52 -4.10 1.24 -3.34
CA HIS A 52 -5.13 0.72 -2.43
C HIS A 52 -4.80 -0.70 -1.95
N TYR A 53 -4.25 -1.55 -2.82
CA TYR A 53 -3.79 -2.88 -2.45
C TYR A 53 -2.66 -2.80 -1.40
N HIS A 54 -1.62 -2.02 -1.65
CA HIS A 54 -0.50 -1.87 -0.72
C HIS A 54 -0.93 -1.24 0.62
N LEU A 55 -1.86 -0.28 0.60
CA LEU A 55 -2.47 0.25 1.81
C LEU A 55 -3.20 -0.83 2.61
N GLY A 56 -4.03 -1.64 1.94
CA GLY A 56 -4.75 -2.75 2.57
C GLY A 56 -3.82 -3.80 3.17
N MET A 57 -2.72 -4.11 2.48
CA MET A 57 -1.66 -4.99 2.97
C MET A 57 -1.02 -4.45 4.26
N ALA A 58 -0.62 -3.17 4.28
CA ALA A 58 0.00 -2.55 5.44
C ALA A 58 -0.96 -2.48 6.65
N GLN A 59 -2.24 -2.18 6.40
CA GLN A 59 -3.29 -2.16 7.42
C GLN A 59 -3.54 -3.56 8.01
N LEU A 60 -3.55 -4.60 7.16
CA LEU A 60 -3.69 -5.99 7.61
C LEU A 60 -2.51 -6.40 8.48
N GLN A 61 -1.29 -6.05 8.09
CA GLN A 61 -0.08 -6.30 8.87
C GLN A 61 -0.10 -5.58 10.24
N LYS A 62 -0.69 -4.39 10.31
CA LYS A 62 -0.94 -3.68 11.59
C LYS A 62 -2.02 -4.34 12.45
N GLY A 63 -2.82 -5.26 11.89
CA GLY A 63 -3.97 -5.88 12.55
C GLY A 63 -5.28 -5.13 12.38
N ASN A 64 -5.30 -4.03 11.61
CA ASN A 64 -6.53 -3.29 11.30
C ASN A 64 -7.29 -3.94 10.14
N ARG A 65 -7.91 -5.09 10.41
CA ARG A 65 -8.66 -5.89 9.43
C ARG A 65 -9.80 -5.12 8.77
N ALA A 66 -10.50 -4.27 9.51
CA ALA A 66 -11.62 -3.49 8.98
C ALA A 66 -11.16 -2.52 7.89
N ALA A 67 -10.12 -1.72 8.18
CA ALA A 67 -9.55 -0.80 7.19
C ALA A 67 -8.96 -1.57 5.99
N ALA A 68 -8.24 -2.67 6.27
CA ALA A 68 -7.66 -3.50 5.22
C ALA A 68 -8.72 -3.99 4.22
N ARG A 69 -9.85 -4.52 4.70
CA ARG A 69 -10.95 -4.96 3.82
C ARG A 69 -11.47 -3.82 2.94
N GLN A 70 -11.67 -2.63 3.48
CA GLN A 70 -12.15 -1.47 2.72
C GLN A 70 -11.16 -1.07 1.60
N SER A 71 -9.87 -0.98 1.91
CA SER A 71 -8.84 -0.66 0.92
C SER A 71 -8.71 -1.75 -0.15
N LEU A 72 -8.72 -3.02 0.23
CA LEU A 72 -8.66 -4.15 -0.72
C LEU A 72 -9.91 -4.22 -1.61
N GLN A 73 -11.10 -3.92 -1.08
CA GLN A 73 -12.33 -3.85 -1.87
C GLN A 73 -12.26 -2.72 -2.90
N THR A 74 -11.76 -1.56 -2.49
CA THR A 74 -11.53 -0.43 -3.41
C THR A 74 -10.54 -0.81 -4.51
N ALA A 75 -9.46 -1.51 -4.17
CA ALA A 75 -8.48 -2.01 -5.14
C ALA A 75 -9.13 -2.91 -6.20
N LEU A 76 -10.01 -3.84 -5.81
CA LEU A 76 -10.76 -4.70 -6.75
C LEU A 76 -11.72 -3.91 -7.65
N GLN A 77 -12.40 -2.90 -7.11
CA GLN A 77 -13.33 -2.06 -7.88
C GLN A 77 -12.61 -1.25 -8.96
N LEU A 78 -11.35 -0.87 -8.71
CA LEU A 78 -10.51 -0.11 -9.62
C LEU A 78 -9.85 -0.96 -10.73
N LYS A 79 -10.24 -2.23 -10.86
CA LYS A 79 -9.78 -3.16 -11.92
C LYS A 79 -8.25 -3.35 -11.91
N PRO A 80 -7.70 -4.05 -10.91
CA PRO A 80 -6.28 -4.33 -10.82
C PRO A 80 -5.82 -5.25 -11.96
N SER A 81 -4.50 -5.41 -12.10
CA SER A 81 -3.95 -6.46 -12.97
C SER A 81 -4.45 -7.85 -12.51
N LYS A 82 -4.54 -8.82 -13.41
CA LYS A 82 -4.96 -10.20 -13.03
C LYS A 82 -4.09 -10.78 -11.91
N GLN A 83 -2.80 -10.46 -11.89
CA GLN A 83 -1.86 -10.91 -10.87
C GLN A 83 -2.18 -10.28 -9.51
N ASP A 84 -2.42 -8.98 -9.47
CA ASP A 84 -2.74 -8.28 -8.22
C ASP A 84 -4.15 -8.63 -7.75
N GLU A 85 -5.09 -8.85 -8.66
CA GLU A 85 -6.46 -9.31 -8.34
C GLU A 85 -6.45 -10.60 -7.52
N VAL A 86 -5.62 -11.58 -7.91
CA VAL A 86 -5.45 -12.85 -7.18
C VAL A 86 -4.88 -12.59 -5.78
N ARG A 87 -3.84 -11.76 -5.68
CA ARG A 87 -3.22 -11.42 -4.38
C ARG A 87 -4.15 -10.65 -3.46
N ILE A 88 -4.91 -9.71 -4.00
CA ILE A 88 -5.88 -8.91 -3.25
C ILE A 88 -6.97 -9.81 -2.67
N ARG A 89 -7.47 -10.78 -3.44
CA ARG A 89 -8.46 -11.76 -2.94
C ARG A 89 -7.90 -12.65 -1.84
N ASP A 90 -6.66 -13.15 -2.01
CA ASP A 90 -5.99 -13.92 -0.95
C ASP A 90 -5.86 -13.11 0.35
N LEU A 91 -5.38 -11.86 0.24
CA LEU A 91 -5.28 -10.98 1.41
C LEU A 91 -6.64 -10.69 2.05
N MET A 92 -7.69 -10.51 1.24
CA MET A 92 -9.03 -10.23 1.74
C MET A 92 -9.61 -11.42 2.51
N ALA A 93 -9.35 -12.65 2.07
CA ALA A 93 -9.73 -13.86 2.80
C ALA A 93 -9.04 -13.95 4.16
N ARG A 94 -7.77 -13.51 4.26
CA ARG A 94 -7.00 -13.46 5.52
C ARG A 94 -7.40 -12.30 6.43
N ALA A 95 -8.01 -11.26 5.86
CA ALA A 95 -8.62 -10.18 6.60
C ALA A 95 -9.99 -10.55 7.17
N GLY A 96 -10.64 -11.59 6.63
CA GLY A 96 -11.84 -12.32 7.11
C GLY A 96 -11.71 -12.76 8.55
#